data_AF-A0A355BEV1-F1
#
_entry.id   AF-A0A355BEV1-F1
#
_cell.length_a   1.000
_cell.length_b   1.000
_cell.length_c   1.000
_cell.angle_alpha   90.00
_cell.angle_beta   90.00
_cell.angle_gamma   90.00
#
_symmetry.space_group_name_H-M   'P 1'
#
loop_
_entity.id
_entity.type
_entity.pdbx_description
1 polymer ?
#
loop_
_entity_poly.entity_id
_entity_poly.type
_entity_poly.pdbx_seq_one_letter_code
_entity_poly.pdbx_strand_id
1 'polypeptide(L)'
;KNKGTLEHFKEVKLSFPFQTINRTIFKSTIAIFLSEVLHHAIKEEEKNENLFYYLETTLQWLDTHSHVSNFHLILLLEITKYLGFYPDISNKNLPYFEKIEGIFTPIESSSCLSKEQTRLFTKLIALKLDDESSHFSSTERHTLLNVLLNYYSTHLDGFKKPKSLDVFKEVFA
;
A
#
# COMPACT_ATOMS: atom_id res chain seq x y z
N LYS A 1 29.77 3.57 -12.69
CA LYS A 1 30.15 4.55 -11.65
C LYS A 1 29.29 5.79 -11.82
N ASN A 2 28.26 5.94 -10.99
CA ASN A 2 27.37 7.09 -10.97
C ASN A 2 28.15 8.30 -10.41
N LYS A 3 28.18 9.45 -11.09
CA LYS A 3 29.07 10.59 -10.75
C LYS A 3 28.48 11.54 -9.70
N GLY A 4 27.31 11.24 -9.14
CA GLY A 4 26.65 12.09 -8.14
C GLY A 4 26.21 13.46 -8.68
N THR A 5 26.27 13.65 -10.00
CA THR A 5 25.78 14.83 -10.71
C THR A 5 24.36 14.57 -11.21
N LEU A 6 23.51 15.60 -11.27
CA LEU A 6 22.19 15.49 -11.89
C LEU A 6 22.32 14.94 -13.32
N GLU A 7 21.61 13.85 -13.59
CA GLU A 7 21.52 13.28 -14.92
C GLU A 7 20.60 14.14 -15.80
N HIS A 8 20.91 14.25 -17.09
CA HIS A 8 20.12 15.02 -18.06
C HIS A 8 19.27 14.09 -18.94
N PHE A 9 17.99 14.42 -19.11
CA PHE A 9 17.12 13.71 -20.05
C PHE A 9 17.57 13.97 -21.50
N LYS A 10 17.85 12.91 -22.25
CA LYS A 10 18.13 12.99 -23.69
C LYS A 10 16.86 13.01 -24.54
N GLU A 11 15.88 12.19 -24.16
CA GLU A 11 14.59 12.06 -24.81
C GLU A 11 13.55 11.63 -23.78
N VAL A 12 12.33 12.16 -23.90
CA VAL A 12 11.19 11.79 -23.06
C VAL A 12 10.03 11.44 -23.97
N LYS A 13 9.48 10.24 -23.80
CA LYS A 13 8.31 9.74 -24.52
C LYS A 13 7.31 9.18 -23.52
N LEU A 14 6.03 9.32 -23.81
CA LEU A 14 4.97 8.69 -23.02
C LEU A 14 4.94 7.19 -23.36
N SER A 15 5.18 6.34 -22.37
CA SER A 15 4.99 4.88 -22.50
C SER A 15 3.50 4.52 -22.42
N PHE A 16 2.82 5.03 -21.38
CA PHE A 16 1.39 4.84 -21.17
C PHE A 16 0.73 6.19 -20.81
N PRO A 17 -0.19 6.71 -21.65
CA PRO A 17 -0.91 7.95 -21.33
C PRO A 17 -2.11 7.64 -20.43
N PHE A 18 -1.99 7.88 -19.12
CA PHE A 18 -3.10 7.77 -18.18
C PHE A 18 -4.28 8.66 -18.59
N GLN A 19 -5.49 8.11 -18.56
CA GLN A 19 -6.70 8.74 -19.06
C GLN A 19 -7.59 9.30 -17.95
N THR A 20 -7.65 8.67 -16.77
CA THR A 20 -8.64 8.99 -15.73
C THR A 20 -8.06 9.32 -14.36
N ILE A 21 -6.81 8.91 -14.07
CA ILE A 21 -6.14 9.23 -12.79
C ILE A 21 -6.16 10.73 -12.51
N ASN A 22 -5.88 11.56 -13.51
CA ASN A 22 -5.87 13.02 -13.38
C ASN A 22 -7.26 13.67 -13.56
N ARG A 23 -8.30 12.89 -13.90
CA ARG A 23 -9.66 13.42 -14.15
C ARG A 23 -10.63 13.23 -12.99
N THR A 24 -10.30 12.34 -12.05
CA THR A 24 -11.16 12.04 -10.91
C THR A 24 -10.43 12.35 -9.61
N ILE A 25 -11.11 13.03 -8.68
CA ILE A 25 -10.52 13.41 -7.39
C ILE A 25 -10.10 12.19 -6.57
N PHE A 26 -10.86 11.09 -6.65
CA PHE A 26 -10.54 9.86 -5.93
C PHE A 26 -9.23 9.23 -6.42
N LYS A 27 -9.03 9.08 -7.73
CA LYS A 27 -7.81 8.46 -8.26
C LYS A 27 -6.60 9.37 -8.13
N SER A 28 -6.76 10.69 -8.30
CA SER A 28 -5.66 11.63 -8.12
C SER A 28 -5.18 11.68 -6.67
N THR A 29 -6.12 11.70 -5.71
CA THR A 29 -5.79 11.61 -4.28
C THR A 29 -5.11 10.30 -3.92
N ILE A 30 -5.57 9.16 -4.46
CA ILE A 30 -4.88 7.87 -4.32
C ILE A 30 -3.46 7.95 -4.86
N ALA A 31 -3.27 8.47 -6.07
CA ALA A 31 -1.96 8.53 -6.72
C ALA A 31 -0.96 9.41 -5.94
N ILE A 32 -1.40 10.59 -5.47
CA ILE A 32 -0.57 11.50 -4.66
C ILE A 32 -0.18 10.83 -3.34
N PHE A 33 -1.15 10.22 -2.65
CA PHE A 33 -0.91 9.53 -1.39
C PHE A 33 0.10 8.40 -1.54
N LEU A 34 -0.09 7.53 -2.54
CA LEU A 34 0.81 6.41 -2.80
C LEU A 34 2.19 6.90 -3.22
N SER A 35 2.30 7.96 -4.03
CA SER A 35 3.58 8.57 -4.38
C SER A 35 4.37 9.00 -3.15
N GLU A 36 3.71 9.61 -2.15
CA GLU A 36 4.38 10.03 -0.90
C GLU A 36 4.80 8.82 -0.05
N VAL A 37 3.92 7.82 0.09
CA VAL A 37 4.25 6.59 0.83
C VAL A 37 5.43 5.87 0.18
N LEU A 38 5.42 5.71 -1.14
CA LEU A 38 6.48 5.03 -1.88
C LEU A 38 7.80 5.78 -1.82
N HIS A 39 7.76 7.11 -1.88
CA HIS A 39 8.94 7.95 -1.68
C HIS A 39 9.60 7.73 -0.31
N HIS A 40 8.82 7.45 0.73
CA HIS A 40 9.34 7.16 2.07
C HIS A 40 9.73 5.69 2.28
N ALA A 41 9.09 4.77 1.56
CA ALA A 41 9.30 3.34 1.71
C ALA A 41 10.48 2.80 0.88
N ILE A 42 10.65 3.30 -0.36
CA ILE A 42 11.68 2.84 -1.29
C ILE A 42 12.91 3.72 -1.11
N LYS A 43 13.95 3.17 -0.45
CA LYS A 43 15.22 3.88 -0.20
C LYS A 43 16.40 3.35 -0.99
N GLU A 44 16.30 2.13 -1.49
CA GLU A 44 17.41 1.47 -2.19
C GLU A 44 17.53 1.97 -3.63
N GLU A 45 18.75 2.27 -4.05
CA GLU A 45 19.08 2.66 -5.42
C GLU A 45 19.34 1.45 -6.34
N GLU A 46 19.10 0.23 -5.84
CA GLU A 46 19.24 -0.99 -6.64
C GLU A 46 18.03 -1.20 -7.56
N LYS A 47 18.28 -1.86 -8.69
CA LYS A 47 17.24 -2.16 -9.66
C LYS A 47 16.29 -3.21 -9.07
N ASN A 48 15.04 -2.85 -8.90
CA ASN A 48 13.96 -3.78 -8.58
C ASN A 48 12.93 -3.82 -9.72
N GLU A 49 13.25 -4.58 -10.76
CA GLU A 49 12.40 -4.71 -11.96
C GLU A 49 11.03 -5.30 -11.61
N ASN A 50 10.97 -6.25 -10.68
CA ASN A 50 9.71 -6.87 -10.25
C ASN A 50 8.77 -5.85 -9.58
N LEU A 51 9.29 -5.01 -8.68
CA LEU A 51 8.52 -3.94 -8.06
C LEU A 51 8.07 -2.91 -9.10
N PHE A 52 8.95 -2.55 -10.03
CA PHE A 52 8.61 -1.63 -11.11
C PHE A 52 7.44 -2.15 -11.96
N TYR A 53 7.51 -3.39 -12.46
CA TYR A 53 6.44 -3.98 -13.27
C TYR A 53 5.13 -4.11 -12.50
N TYR A 54 5.21 -4.45 -11.20
CA TYR A 54 4.04 -4.49 -10.34
C TYR A 54 3.38 -3.11 -10.19
N LEU A 55 4.16 -2.06 -9.89
CA LEU A 55 3.66 -0.69 -9.81
C LEU A 55 3.08 -0.21 -11.14
N GLU A 56 3.77 -0.46 -12.25
CA GLU A 56 3.29 -0.10 -13.58
C GLU A 56 1.93 -0.74 -13.89
N THR A 57 1.81 -2.06 -13.69
CA THR A 57 0.59 -2.81 -13.97
C THR A 57 -0.57 -2.35 -13.09
N THR A 58 -0.33 -2.16 -11.80
CA THR A 58 -1.38 -1.77 -10.85
C THR A 58 -1.81 -0.32 -11.01
N LEU A 59 -0.91 0.59 -11.40
CA LEU A 59 -1.31 1.97 -11.73
C LEU A 59 -2.10 2.04 -13.03
N GLN A 60 -1.79 1.21 -14.03
CA GLN A 60 -2.64 1.06 -15.23
C GLN A 60 -4.03 0.49 -14.87
N TRP A 61 -4.09 -0.46 -13.93
CA TRP A 61 -5.36 -0.95 -13.39
C TRP A 61 -6.16 0.17 -12.72
N LEU A 62 -5.53 0.97 -11.85
CA LEU A 62 -6.16 2.13 -11.22
C LEU A 62 -6.75 3.09 -12.25
N ASP A 63 -6.05 3.33 -13.36
CA ASP A 63 -6.50 4.22 -14.42
C ASP A 63 -7.69 3.68 -15.21
N THR A 64 -7.82 2.36 -15.36
CA THR A 64 -8.84 1.74 -16.21
C THR A 64 -10.12 1.33 -15.47
N HIS A 65 -10.09 1.27 -14.14
CA HIS A 65 -11.24 0.77 -13.34
C HIS A 65 -11.99 1.89 -12.60
N SER A 66 -13.31 1.79 -12.45
CA SER A 66 -14.14 2.76 -11.74
C SER A 66 -14.12 2.56 -10.21
N HIS A 67 -14.14 1.30 -9.77
CA HIS A 67 -14.24 0.94 -8.35
C HIS A 67 -12.86 0.77 -7.72
N VAL A 68 -12.34 1.88 -7.17
CA VAL A 68 -10.93 1.97 -6.71
C VAL A 68 -10.78 2.14 -5.20
N SER A 69 -11.88 2.07 -4.44
CA SER A 69 -11.90 2.41 -3.01
C SER A 69 -10.98 1.55 -2.14
N ASN A 70 -10.69 0.31 -2.55
CA ASN A 70 -9.79 -0.60 -1.81
C ASN A 70 -8.38 -0.66 -2.41
N PHE A 71 -8.15 -0.02 -3.58
CA PHE A 71 -6.91 -0.15 -4.35
C PHE A 71 -5.66 0.15 -3.52
N HIS A 72 -5.68 1.28 -2.80
CA HIS A 72 -4.55 1.73 -2.00
C HIS A 72 -4.19 0.73 -0.89
N LEU A 73 -5.17 0.07 -0.26
CA LEU A 73 -4.91 -0.93 0.78
C LEU A 73 -4.26 -2.18 0.20
N ILE A 74 -4.75 -2.65 -0.94
CA ILE A 74 -4.22 -3.82 -1.65
C ILE A 74 -2.79 -3.53 -2.10
N LEU A 75 -2.58 -2.38 -2.75
CA LEU A 75 -1.26 -1.98 -3.23
C LEU A 75 -0.25 -1.89 -2.08
N LEU A 76 -0.59 -1.22 -0.98
CA LEU A 76 0.29 -1.10 0.18
C LEU A 76 0.62 -2.47 0.78
N LEU A 77 -0.36 -3.37 0.91
CA LEU A 77 -0.08 -4.71 1.42
C LEU A 77 0.87 -5.47 0.49
N GLU A 78 0.59 -5.48 -0.81
CA GLU A 78 1.36 -6.24 -1.79
C GLU A 78 2.80 -5.72 -1.95
N ILE A 79 3.01 -4.41 -1.80
CA ILE A 79 4.35 -3.81 -1.86
C ILE A 79 5.27 -4.34 -0.76
N THR A 80 4.73 -4.71 0.40
CA THR A 80 5.54 -5.30 1.49
C THR A 80 6.24 -6.61 1.08
N LYS A 81 5.75 -7.33 0.04
CA LYS A 81 6.45 -8.48 -0.56
C LYS A 81 7.80 -8.09 -1.16
N TYR A 82 7.83 -6.97 -1.86
CA TYR A 82 9.02 -6.49 -2.55
C TYR A 82 9.98 -5.79 -1.60
N LEU A 83 9.48 -5.30 -0.47
CA LEU A 83 10.27 -4.67 0.58
C LEU A 83 10.74 -5.67 1.66
N GLY A 84 10.36 -6.96 1.56
CA GLY A 84 10.89 -8.02 2.42
C GLY A 84 10.21 -8.21 3.77
N PHE A 85 9.04 -7.61 4.00
CA PHE A 85 8.32 -7.70 5.30
C PHE A 85 6.84 -8.07 5.15
N TYR A 86 6.49 -8.83 4.11
CA TYR A 86 5.13 -9.32 3.93
C TYR A 86 4.67 -10.16 5.14
N PRO A 87 3.42 -10.00 5.61
CA PRO A 87 2.87 -10.82 6.71
C PRO A 87 3.02 -12.32 6.46
N ASP A 88 3.45 -13.08 7.47
CA ASP A 88 3.42 -14.54 7.39
C ASP A 88 1.98 -15.04 7.51
N ILE A 89 1.46 -15.58 6.41
CA ILE A 89 0.08 -16.06 6.30
C ILE A 89 -0.12 -17.52 6.71
N SER A 90 0.94 -18.22 7.15
CA SER A 90 0.91 -19.65 7.48
C SER A 90 -0.14 -19.98 8.54
N ASN A 91 -0.36 -19.08 9.50
CA ASN A 91 -1.30 -19.25 10.61
C ASN A 91 -2.44 -18.23 10.62
N LYS A 92 -2.88 -17.75 9.45
CA LYS A 92 -3.89 -16.67 9.29
C LYS A 92 -5.25 -16.90 9.99
N ASN A 93 -5.52 -18.11 10.47
CA ASN A 93 -6.76 -18.44 11.19
C ASN A 93 -6.69 -18.12 12.70
N LEU A 94 -5.51 -17.73 13.21
CA LEU A 94 -5.35 -17.38 14.61
C LEU A 94 -5.92 -15.98 14.91
N PRO A 95 -6.39 -15.73 16.15
CA PRO A 95 -7.20 -14.57 16.49
C PRO A 95 -6.47 -13.21 16.48
N TYR A 96 -5.14 -13.21 16.52
CA TYR A 96 -4.35 -11.98 16.61
C TYR A 96 -3.23 -11.95 15.57
N PHE A 97 -2.96 -10.77 15.02
CA PHE A 97 -1.77 -10.49 14.22
C PHE A 97 -0.78 -9.65 15.04
N GLU A 98 0.41 -10.18 15.25
CA GLU A 98 1.53 -9.54 15.94
C GLU A 98 2.32 -8.72 14.90
N LYS A 99 2.41 -7.40 15.10
CA LYS A 99 2.92 -6.47 14.07
C LYS A 99 4.44 -6.42 13.94
N ILE A 100 5.18 -6.76 15.00
CA ILE A 100 6.65 -6.66 15.05
C ILE A 100 7.25 -7.82 14.26
N GLU A 101 6.82 -9.04 14.57
CA GLU A 101 7.29 -10.24 13.89
C GLU A 101 6.51 -10.50 12.58
N GLY A 102 5.36 -9.85 12.40
CA GLY A 102 4.54 -10.00 11.21
C GLY A 102 3.83 -11.35 11.11
N ILE A 103 3.46 -11.94 12.25
CA ILE A 103 2.89 -13.30 12.34
C ILE A 103 1.51 -13.31 12.99
N PHE A 104 0.73 -14.34 12.70
CA PHE A 104 -0.50 -14.62 13.44
C PHE A 104 -0.22 -15.49 14.69
N THR A 105 -0.86 -15.18 15.81
CA THR A 105 -0.61 -15.78 17.14
C THR A 105 -1.91 -16.04 17.91
N PRO A 106 -1.98 -17.11 18.75
CA PRO A 106 -3.14 -17.33 19.61
C PRO A 106 -3.14 -16.44 20.86
N ILE A 107 -1.99 -15.85 21.23
CA ILE A 107 -1.80 -15.10 22.48
C ILE A 107 -1.76 -13.60 22.18
N GLU A 108 -2.55 -12.83 22.90
CA GLU A 108 -2.57 -11.37 22.79
C GLU A 108 -1.35 -10.75 23.50
N SER A 109 -0.69 -9.82 22.83
CA SER A 109 0.36 -8.96 23.38
C SER A 109 0.04 -7.49 23.10
N SER A 110 0.81 -6.57 23.69
CA SER A 110 0.67 -5.12 23.44
C SER A 110 0.95 -4.71 21.99
N SER A 111 1.68 -5.53 21.26
CA SER A 111 2.06 -5.36 19.86
C SER A 111 1.12 -6.07 18.89
N CYS A 112 0.10 -6.79 19.38
CA CYS A 112 -0.95 -7.35 18.55
C CYS A 112 -1.94 -6.28 18.06
N LEU A 113 -2.54 -6.56 16.91
CA LEU A 113 -3.81 -5.97 16.51
C LEU A 113 -4.95 -6.52 17.38
N SER A 114 -6.02 -5.76 17.57
CA SER A 114 -7.24 -6.30 18.18
C SER A 114 -7.80 -7.45 17.33
N LYS A 115 -8.67 -8.30 17.91
CA LYS A 115 -9.32 -9.39 17.14
C LYS A 115 -10.04 -8.87 15.89
N GLU A 116 -10.73 -7.74 16.02
CA GLU A 116 -11.47 -7.14 14.92
C GLU A 116 -10.53 -6.58 13.84
N GLN A 117 -9.45 -5.89 14.24
CA GLN A 117 -8.42 -5.44 13.29
C GLN A 117 -7.74 -6.61 12.59
N THR A 118 -7.46 -7.70 13.31
CA THR A 118 -6.89 -8.94 12.76
C THR A 118 -7.84 -9.57 11.74
N ARG A 119 -9.14 -9.63 12.03
CA ARG A 119 -10.16 -10.12 11.09
C ARG A 119 -10.20 -9.29 9.81
N LEU A 120 -10.20 -7.96 9.94
CA LEU A 120 -10.15 -7.06 8.78
C LEU A 120 -8.86 -7.23 7.98
N PHE A 121 -7.71 -7.33 8.66
CA PHE A 121 -6.41 -7.50 8.03
C PHE A 121 -6.32 -8.83 7.28
N THR A 122 -6.85 -9.90 7.86
CA THR A 122 -6.97 -11.22 7.21
C THR A 122 -7.87 -11.16 5.97
N LYS A 123 -8.99 -10.43 6.05
CA LYS A 123 -9.86 -10.18 4.88
C LYS A 123 -9.11 -9.40 3.79
N LEU A 124 -8.29 -8.42 4.15
CA LEU A 124 -7.47 -7.66 3.20
C LEU A 124 -6.41 -8.55 2.53
N ILE A 125 -5.75 -9.44 3.28
CA ILE A 125 -4.77 -10.40 2.74
C ILE A 125 -5.39 -11.32 1.69
N ALA A 126 -6.66 -11.70 1.85
CA ALA A 126 -7.36 -12.54 0.88
C ALA A 126 -7.89 -11.75 -0.34
N LEU A 127 -7.91 -10.41 -0.28
CA LEU A 127 -8.53 -9.57 -1.28
C LEU A 127 -7.68 -9.45 -2.54
N LYS A 128 -8.32 -9.52 -3.71
CA LYS A 128 -7.70 -9.26 -5.01
C LYS A 128 -8.21 -7.94 -5.60
N LEU A 129 -7.46 -7.36 -6.53
CA LEU A 129 -7.85 -6.11 -7.20
C LEU A 129 -9.21 -6.21 -7.88
N ASP A 130 -9.48 -7.33 -8.57
CA ASP A 130 -10.73 -7.55 -9.33
C ASP A 130 -11.88 -8.11 -8.47
N ASP A 131 -11.71 -8.20 -7.16
CA ASP A 131 -12.76 -8.72 -6.28
C ASP A 131 -13.79 -7.63 -5.95
N GLU A 132 -14.84 -7.60 -6.76
CA GLU A 132 -15.97 -6.67 -6.55
C GLU A 132 -16.90 -7.10 -5.40
N SER A 133 -16.78 -8.33 -4.87
CA SER A 133 -17.70 -8.84 -3.86
C SER A 133 -17.33 -8.41 -2.43
N SER A 134 -16.04 -8.13 -2.19
CA SER A 134 -15.52 -7.81 -0.88
C SER A 134 -15.35 -6.30 -0.71
N HIS A 135 -16.41 -5.66 -0.22
CA HIS A 135 -16.36 -4.25 0.18
C HIS A 135 -15.94 -4.11 1.65
N PHE A 136 -15.08 -3.13 1.90
CA PHE A 136 -14.88 -2.57 3.24
C PHE A 136 -15.78 -1.35 3.38
N SER A 137 -16.26 -1.06 4.59
CA SER A 137 -16.87 0.24 4.88
C SER A 137 -15.81 1.35 4.88
N SER A 138 -16.25 2.63 4.90
CA SER A 138 -15.33 3.76 5.07
C SER A 138 -14.51 3.60 6.36
N THR A 139 -15.15 3.25 7.47
CA THR A 139 -14.49 3.09 8.78
C THR A 139 -13.51 1.91 8.82
N GLU A 140 -13.84 0.79 8.14
CA GLU A 140 -12.95 -0.36 8.00
C GLU A 140 -11.71 0.01 7.18
N ARG A 141 -11.87 0.73 6.06
CA ARG A 141 -10.74 1.21 5.24
C ARG A 141 -9.82 2.13 6.04
N HIS A 142 -10.38 3.07 6.79
CA HIS A 142 -9.60 3.97 7.67
C HIS A 142 -8.81 3.18 8.72
N THR A 143 -9.44 2.15 9.31
CA THR A 143 -8.80 1.28 10.29
C THR A 143 -7.64 0.52 9.65
N LEU A 144 -7.87 -0.11 8.50
CA LEU A 144 -6.86 -0.86 7.76
C LEU A 144 -5.69 0.01 7.29
N LEU A 145 -5.98 1.23 6.83
CA LEU A 145 -4.95 2.17 6.41
C LEU A 145 -4.02 2.53 7.57
N ASN A 146 -4.57 2.79 8.76
CA ASN A 146 -3.77 3.05 9.96
C ASN A 146 -2.96 1.80 10.37
N VAL A 147 -3.53 0.60 10.26
CA VAL A 147 -2.82 -0.66 10.51
C VAL A 147 -1.63 -0.79 9.58
N LEU A 148 -1.82 -0.62 8.26
CA LEU A 148 -0.76 -0.71 7.27
C LEU A 148 0.32 0.34 7.51
N LEU A 149 -0.03 1.61 7.69
CA LEU A 149 0.97 2.66 7.92
C LEU A 149 1.79 2.43 9.21
N ASN A 150 1.16 1.90 10.27
CA ASN A 150 1.90 1.51 11.47
C ASN A 150 2.81 0.30 11.21
N TYR A 151 2.35 -0.68 10.43
CA TYR A 151 3.17 -1.83 10.03
C TYR A 151 4.40 -1.37 9.21
N TYR A 152 4.22 -0.46 8.25
CA TYR A 152 5.33 0.19 7.55
C TYR A 152 6.29 0.91 8.51
N SER A 153 5.78 1.68 9.48
CA SER A 153 6.62 2.33 10.50
C SER A 153 7.40 1.35 11.39
N THR A 154 6.87 0.14 11.62
CA THR A 154 7.54 -0.89 12.42
C THR A 154 8.67 -1.56 11.65
N HIS A 155 8.50 -1.77 10.35
CA HIS A 155 9.44 -2.56 9.53
C HIS A 155 10.43 -1.72 8.72
N LEU A 156 10.14 -0.43 8.49
CA LEU A 156 11.00 0.45 7.70
C LEU A 156 11.59 1.57 8.56
N ASP A 157 12.91 1.52 8.73
CA ASP A 157 13.66 2.56 9.44
C ASP A 157 13.44 3.93 8.81
N GLY A 158 13.05 4.91 9.62
CA GLY A 158 12.84 6.28 9.17
C GLY A 158 11.67 6.47 8.20
N PHE A 159 10.73 5.52 8.13
CA PHE A 159 9.47 5.71 7.41
C PHE A 159 8.66 6.84 8.07
N LYS A 160 8.29 7.83 7.26
CA LYS A 160 7.48 8.96 7.71
C LYS A 160 6.04 8.75 7.28
N LYS A 161 5.12 8.96 8.22
CA LYS A 161 3.69 8.98 7.87
C LYS A 161 3.45 10.08 6.82
N PRO A 162 2.75 9.77 5.73
CA PRO A 162 2.51 10.72 4.66
C PRO A 162 1.64 11.87 5.14
N LYS A 163 2.02 13.11 4.80
CA LYS A 163 1.26 14.32 5.11
C LYS A 163 -0.04 14.38 4.31
N SER A 164 -0.07 13.76 3.13
CA SER A 164 -1.29 13.59 2.32
C SER A 164 -2.37 12.72 2.99
N LEU A 165 -2.06 12.04 4.11
CA LEU A 165 -3.03 11.20 4.82
C LEU A 165 -4.29 11.95 5.25
N ASP A 166 -4.16 13.20 5.71
CA ASP A 166 -5.32 13.96 6.19
C ASP A 166 -6.26 14.33 5.03
N VAL A 167 -5.68 14.76 3.90
CA VAL A 167 -6.42 15.03 2.66
C VAL A 167 -7.07 13.74 2.13
N PHE A 168 -6.35 12.62 2.21
CA PHE A 168 -6.87 11.32 1.80
C PHE A 168 -8.11 10.94 2.63
N LYS A 169 -8.05 11.09 3.95
CA LYS A 169 -9.18 10.80 4.84
C LYS A 169 -10.38 11.71 4.56
N GLU A 170 -10.16 12.98 4.25
CA GLU A 170 -11.24 13.92 3.93
C GLU A 170 -11.97 13.56 2.64
N VAL A 171 -11.24 13.18 1.59
CA VAL A 171 -11.83 12.79 0.29
C VAL A 171 -12.61 11.46 0.37
N PHE A 172 -12.19 10.55 1.26
CA PHE A 172 -12.77 9.22 1.41
C PHE A 172 -13.67 9.07 2.66
N ALA A 173 -13.99 10.18 3.34
CA ALA A 173 -14.84 10.22 4.53
C ALA A 173 -16.26 9.70 4.23
#